data_AF-A0AAJ4SK11-F1
#
_entry.id   AF-A0AAJ4SK11-F1
#
_cell.length_a   1.000
_cell.length_b   1.000
_cell.length_c   1.000
_cell.angle_alpha   90.00
_cell.angle_beta   90.00
_cell.angle_gamma   90.00
#
_symmetry.space_group_name_H-M   'P 1'
#
loop_
_entity.id
_entity.type
_entity.pdbx_description
1 polymer ?
#
loop_
_entity_poly.entity_id
_entity_poly.type
_entity_poly.pdbx_seq_one_letter_code
_entity_poly.pdbx_strand_id
1 'polypeptide(L)' 'MNFKGFEIEVNYKGKYDFFTCETKALILNQDGEISLSFKVTGDCISITSTNYDTEIIIDTASKKVEINIPDPMEFE' A
#
# COMPACT_ATOMS: atom_id res chain seq x y z
N MET A 1 -2.07 -7.73 -6.54
CA MET A 1 -2.30 -8.80 -5.52
C MET A 1 -3.70 -8.67 -4.94
N ASN A 2 -4.44 -9.74 -4.62
CA ASN A 2 -5.83 -9.62 -4.15
C ASN A 2 -5.93 -9.67 -2.61
N PHE A 3 -6.52 -8.65 -1.98
CA PHE A 3 -6.82 -8.58 -0.56
C PHE A 3 -8.30 -8.23 -0.37
N LYS A 4 -9.10 -9.17 0.15
CA LYS A 4 -10.55 -9.02 0.37
C LYS A 4 -11.33 -8.55 -0.87
N GLY A 5 -10.95 -9.06 -2.04
CA GLY A 5 -11.58 -8.70 -3.30
C GLY A 5 -11.08 -7.38 -3.90
N PHE A 6 -10.13 -6.71 -3.24
CA PHE A 6 -9.43 -5.57 -3.82
C PHE A 6 -8.11 -6.01 -4.43
N GLU A 7 -7.82 -5.57 -5.63
CA GLU A 7 -6.50 -5.71 -6.21
C GLU A 7 -5.61 -4.56 -5.73
N ILE A 8 -4.59 -4.88 -4.93
CA ILE A 8 -3.56 -3.95 -4.49
C ILE A 8 -2.38 -4.03 -5.47
N GLU A 9 -2.00 -2.89 -6.02
CA GLU A 9 -0.84 -2.70 -6.86
C GLU A 9 0.11 -1.70 -6.21
N VAL A 10 1.38 -2.07 -6.10
CA VAL A 10 2.42 -1.25 -5.47
C VAL A 10 3.43 -0.87 -6.53
N ASN A 11 3.48 0.43 -6.84
CA ASN A 11 4.45 1.01 -7.77
C ASN A 11 5.60 1.59 -6.96
N TYR A 12 6.62 0.77 -6.72
CA TYR A 12 7.85 1.14 -6.01
C TYR A 12 9.06 0.49 -6.66
N LYS A 13 10.12 1.26 -6.90
CA LYS A 13 11.35 0.80 -7.56
C LYS A 13 12.29 0.04 -6.61
N GLY A 14 12.16 0.23 -5.31
CA GLY A 14 12.96 -0.43 -4.29
C GLY A 14 12.45 -1.82 -3.89
N LYS A 15 13.23 -2.53 -3.06
CA LYS A 15 12.80 -3.81 -2.48
C LYS A 15 11.83 -3.56 -1.33
N TYR A 16 10.79 -4.38 -1.28
CA TYR A 16 9.81 -4.36 -0.20
C TYR A 16 9.36 -5.77 0.14
N ASP A 17 9.01 -5.96 1.40
CA ASP A 17 8.35 -7.14 1.92
C ASP A 17 6.86 -6.89 2.04
N PHE A 18 6.08 -7.94 1.79
CA PHE A 18 4.63 -7.91 1.87
C PHE A 18 4.13 -8.95 2.87
N PHE A 19 3.39 -8.48 3.87
CA PHE A 19 2.77 -9.31 4.89
C PHE A 19 1.25 -9.19 4.81
N THR A 20 0.54 -10.31 4.86
CA THR A 20 -0.93 -10.30 4.87
C THR A 20 -1.49 -11.33 5.83
N CYS A 21 -2.64 -10.98 6.40
CA CYS A 21 -3.51 -11.91 7.10
C CYS A 21 -4.97 -11.61 6.72
N GLU A 22 -5.93 -12.32 7.29
CA GLU A 22 -7.34 -12.20 6.89
C GLU A 22 -7.90 -10.78 6.91
N THR A 23 -7.43 -9.88 7.77
CA THR A 23 -8.01 -8.54 7.92
C THR A 23 -7.00 -7.41 7.76
N LYS A 24 -5.72 -7.73 7.54
CA LYS A 24 -4.65 -6.75 7.41
C LYS A 24 -3.69 -7.09 6.28
N ALA A 25 -3.15 -6.05 5.67
CA ALA A 25 -1.97 -6.14 4.81
C ALA A 25 -0.96 -5.08 5.24
N LEU A 26 0.33 -5.38 5.11
CA LEU A 26 1.43 -4.50 5.46
C LEU A 26 2.49 -4.59 4.38
N ILE A 27 2.93 -3.43 3.88
CA ILE A 27 4.07 -3.31 2.97
C ILE A 27 5.16 -2.58 3.75
N LEU A 28 6.35 -3.17 3.80
CA LEU A 28 7.55 -2.59 4.42
C LEU A 28 8.67 -2.52 3.39
N ASN A 29 9.31 -1.37 3.18
CA ASN A 29 10.61 -1.38 2.50
C ASN A 29 11.71 -1.90 3.45
N GLN A 30 12.84 -2.37 2.89
CA GLN A 30 13.92 -2.96 3.69
C GLN A 30 14.58 -1.96 4.65
N ASP A 31 14.46 -0.67 4.38
CA ASP A 31 15.00 0.41 5.20
C ASP A 31 14.02 0.90 6.31
N GLY A 32 12.79 0.38 6.33
CA GLY A 32 11.77 0.69 7.34
C GLY A 32 11.12 2.08 7.20
N GLU A 33 11.42 2.82 6.14
CA GLU A 33 10.93 4.17 5.87
C GLU A 33 9.49 4.18 5.33
N ILE A 34 9.10 3.14 4.60
CA ILE A 34 7.77 3.00 4.02
C ILE A 34 7.04 1.90 4.77
N SER A 35 6.05 2.28 5.57
CA SER A 35 5.10 1.36 6.21
C SER A 35 3.69 1.73 5.77
N LEU A 36 3.12 0.89 4.90
CA LEU A 36 1.74 1.00 4.46
C LEU A 36 0.93 -0.14 5.05
N SER A 37 -0.07 0.20 5.84
CA SER A 37 -0.98 -0.77 6.43
C SER A 37 -2.40 -0.61 5.89
N PHE A 38 -3.00 -1.75 5.54
CA PHE A 38 -4.39 -1.86 5.14
C PHE A 38 -5.13 -2.59 6.24
N LYS A 39 -6.30 -2.08 6.62
CA LYS A 39 -7.19 -2.74 7.56
C LYS A 39 -8.62 -2.65 7.05
N VAL A 40 -9.26 -3.81 6.87
CA VAL A 40 -10.69 -3.87 6.57
C VAL A 40 -11.49 -3.81 7.86
N THR A 41 -12.45 -2.90 7.95
CA THR A 41 -13.38 -2.79 9.08
C THR A 41 -14.80 -2.63 8.52
N GLY A 42 -15.58 -3.72 8.51
CA GLY A 42 -16.87 -3.76 7.81
C GLY A 42 -16.67 -3.58 6.31
N ASP A 43 -17.36 -2.61 5.72
CA ASP A 43 -17.26 -2.25 4.29
C ASP A 43 -16.19 -1.18 4.02
N CYS A 44 -15.45 -0.74 5.05
CA CYS A 44 -14.43 0.29 4.94
C CYS A 44 -13.03 -0.32 4.86
N ILE A 45 -12.17 0.28 4.03
CA ILE A 45 -10.72 0.06 4.05
C ILE A 45 -10.08 1.28 4.71
N SER A 46 -9.34 1.04 5.78
CA SER A 46 -8.45 2.02 6.37
C SER A 46 -7.04 1.79 5.84
N ILE A 47 -6.42 2.86 5.36
CA ILE A 47 -5.06 2.86 4.84
C ILE A 47 -4.24 3.82 5.70
N THR A 48 -3.11 3.38 6.23
CA THR A 48 -2.17 4.23 6.97
C THR A 48 -0.82 4.16 6.27
N SER A 49 -0.27 5.32 5.92
CA SER A 49 1.09 5.47 5.39
C SER A 49 1.95 6.19 6.43
N THR A 50 3.22 5.80 6.57
CA THR A 50 4.21 6.54 7.34
C THR A 50 5.02 7.54 6.51
N ASN A 51 4.86 7.54 5.18
CA ASN A 51 5.58 8.43 4.28
C ASN A 51 4.61 9.45 3.66
N TYR A 52 4.94 10.74 3.76
CA TYR A 52 4.06 11.87 3.43
C TYR A 52 3.82 12.04 1.93
N ASP A 53 4.73 11.55 1.08
CA ASP A 53 4.66 11.71 -0.38
C ASP A 53 4.05 10.47 -1.08
N THR A 54 3.53 9.52 -0.32
CA THR A 54 2.84 8.35 -0.91
C THR A 54 1.47 8.74 -1.43
N GLU A 55 1.25 8.57 -2.72
CA GLU A 55 -0.06 8.73 -3.34
C GLU A 55 -0.83 7.41 -3.30
N ILE A 56 -2.10 7.46 -2.89
CA ILE A 56 -2.99 6.31 -2.82
C ILE A 56 -4.24 6.62 -3.64
N ILE A 57 -4.51 5.78 -4.65
CA ILE A 57 -5.66 5.87 -5.54
C ILE A 57 -6.57 4.67 -5.28
N ILE A 58 -7.85 4.91 -5.01
CA ILE A 58 -8.86 3.86 -4.78
C ILE A 58 -9.90 3.92 -5.91
N ASP A 59 -9.88 2.92 -6.79
CA ASP A 59 -10.94 2.70 -7.77
C ASP A 59 -11.98 1.75 -7.16
N THR A 60 -13.10 2.33 -6.75
CA THR A 60 -14.21 1.58 -6.13
C THR A 60 -15.03 0.78 -7.13
N ALA A 61 -14.98 1.09 -8.43
CA ALA A 61 -15.71 0.38 -9.47
C ALA A 61 -15.01 -0.95 -9.84
N SER A 62 -13.70 -0.91 -10.00
CA SER A 62 -12.88 -2.12 -10.26
C SER A 62 -12.39 -2.82 -9.00
N LYS A 63 -12.60 -2.21 -7.82
CA LYS A 63 -12.02 -2.63 -6.54
C LYS A 63 -10.49 -2.69 -6.63
N LYS A 64 -9.85 -1.69 -7.24
CA LYS A 64 -8.38 -1.59 -7.31
C LYS A 64 -7.89 -0.53 -6.32
N VAL A 65 -6.80 -0.83 -5.62
CA VAL A 65 -6.04 0.13 -4.81
C VAL A 65 -4.65 0.22 -5.41
N GLU A 66 -4.28 1.40 -5.89
CA GLU A 66 -2.96 1.68 -6.44
C GLU A 66 -2.19 2.57 -5.48
N ILE A 67 -0.95 2.19 -5.23
CA ILE A 67 -0.07 2.85 -4.28
C ILE A 67 1.18 3.26 -5.04
N ASN A 68 1.38 4.57 -5.17
CA ASN A 68 2.53 5.14 -5.83
C ASN A 68 3.47 5.68 -4.75
N ILE A 69 4.61 5.02 -4.59
CA ILE A 69 5.63 5.46 -3.65
C ILE A 69 6.77 6.08 -4.47
N PRO A 70 7.00 7.39 -4.36
CA PRO A 70 8.10 8.03 -5.07
C PRO A 70 9.43 7.42 -4.61
N ASP A 71 10.37 7.35 -5.56
CA ASP A 71 11.72 6.90 -5.25
C ASP A 71 12.40 7.95 -4.35
N PRO A 72 12.88 7.60 -3.15
CA PRO A 72 13.61 8.55 -2.32
C PRO A 72 14.85 9.13 -3.03
N MET A 73 15.40 8.43 -4.03
CA MET A 73 16.55 8.89 -4.82
C MET A 73 16.20 9.80 -6.02
N GLU A 74 14.92 10.02 -6.37
CA GLU A 74 14.56 10.91 -7.47
C GLU A 74 14.59 12.41 -7.10
N PHE A 75 14.86 12.75 -5.84
CA PHE A 75 14.96 14.13 -5.34
C PHE A 75 16.40 14.63 -5.11
N GLU A 76 17.44 13.87 -5.49
CA GLU A 76 18.84 14.32 -5.49
C GLU A 76 19.35 14.76 -6.88
#